data_AF-A0A8A1LYB7-F1
#
_entry.id   AF-A0A8A1LYB7-F1
#
_cell.length_a   1.000
_cell.length_b   1.000
_cell.length_c   1.000
_cell.angle_alpha   90.00
_cell.angle_beta   90.00
_cell.angle_gamma   90.00
#
_symmetry.space_group_name_H-M   'P 1'
#
loop_
_entity.id
_entity.type
_entity.pdbx_description
1 polymer ?
#
loop_
_entity_poly.entity_id
_entity_poly.type
_entity_poly.pdbx_seq_one_letter_code
_entity_poly.pdbx_strand_id
1 'polypeptide(L)'
;MNNIFEGMIWFFLPVSLVITNDIFAYICGITFGRTQLIKLSPKKTVEGFVGAWICTILFGYGMTNVLMKYKYFICPVNDLGSNALTGLECIPNPVFTPRPYHLPSWTPWTDSPPKTVYLAPMQIHIFVFATFASLIAPFGGFFASGLKRTFKVKDFGESIPGHGGITDRMDCQFIMGFFAYMYYHSFIAVYKASVGNVIEMAINGLTVDQQLEVIRGLSKYLYNQGEVSENMFECLSQDFRVNR
;
A
#
# COMPACT_ATOMS: atom_id res chain seq x y z
N MET A 1 -9.77 -3.19 -6.15
CA MET A 1 -8.66 -4.17 -6.12
C MET A 1 -7.61 -3.78 -7.15
N ASN A 2 -7.14 -2.53 -7.13
CA ASN A 2 -6.25 -2.02 -8.17
C ASN A 2 -4.77 -2.07 -7.73
N ASN A 3 -4.52 -2.11 -6.42
CA ASN A 3 -3.19 -2.22 -5.84
C ASN A 3 -2.44 -3.51 -6.22
N ILE A 4 -3.13 -4.63 -6.45
CA ILE A 4 -2.48 -5.88 -6.90
C ILE A 4 -1.97 -5.78 -8.33
N PHE A 5 -2.67 -5.02 -9.19
CA PHE A 5 -2.28 -4.78 -10.57
C PHE A 5 -1.14 -3.77 -10.68
N GLU A 6 -0.93 -2.92 -9.66
CA GLU A 6 0.22 -2.02 -9.56
C GLU A 6 1.52 -2.71 -9.11
N GLY A 7 1.42 -3.97 -8.68
CA GLY A 7 2.55 -4.79 -8.27
C GLY A 7 2.15 -5.79 -7.19
N MET A 8 2.56 -7.04 -7.36
CA MET A 8 2.22 -8.11 -6.41
C MET A 8 2.80 -7.89 -5.01
N ILE A 9 3.83 -7.04 -4.87
CA ILE A 9 4.40 -6.67 -3.57
C ILE A 9 3.35 -6.07 -2.64
N TRP A 10 2.39 -5.31 -3.16
CA TRP A 10 1.31 -4.68 -2.36
C TRP A 10 0.31 -5.66 -1.79
N PHE A 11 0.33 -6.91 -2.24
CA PHE A 11 -0.47 -8.00 -1.71
C PHE A 11 0.38 -8.95 -0.85
N PHE A 12 1.49 -9.45 -1.41
CA PHE A 12 2.32 -10.46 -0.74
C PHE A 12 2.98 -9.93 0.54
N LEU A 13 3.49 -8.70 0.50
CA LEU A 13 4.24 -8.15 1.63
C LEU A 13 3.32 -7.94 2.85
N PRO A 14 2.16 -7.25 2.77
CA PRO A 14 1.26 -7.10 3.92
C PRO A 14 0.79 -8.44 4.50
N VAL A 15 0.44 -9.41 3.65
CA VAL A 15 0.02 -10.75 4.09
C VAL A 15 1.14 -11.45 4.86
N SER A 16 2.37 -11.39 4.35
CA SER A 16 3.54 -12.00 4.99
C SER A 16 3.85 -11.38 6.36
N LEU A 17 3.62 -10.07 6.54
CA LEU A 17 3.85 -9.39 7.82
C LEU A 17 2.89 -9.88 8.90
N VAL A 18 1.61 -10.06 8.57
CA VAL A 18 0.62 -10.55 9.53
C VAL A 18 0.94 -11.99 9.96
N ILE A 19 1.25 -12.86 8.98
CA ILE A 19 1.64 -14.26 9.27
C ILE A 19 2.88 -14.29 10.16
N THR A 20 3.88 -13.48 9.83
CA THR A 20 5.12 -13.39 10.58
C THR A 20 4.89 -12.87 11.99
N ASN A 21 4.03 -11.85 12.15
CA ASN A 21 3.68 -11.31 13.44
C ASN A 21 2.99 -12.36 14.32
N ASP A 22 2.05 -13.14 13.79
CA ASP A 22 1.39 -14.21 14.57
C ASP A 22 2.38 -15.31 15.00
N ILE A 23 3.30 -15.70 14.13
CA ILE A 23 4.35 -16.69 14.44
C ILE A 23 5.27 -16.17 15.55
N PHE A 24 5.79 -14.94 15.41
CA PHE A 24 6.69 -14.39 16.43
C PHE A 24 5.98 -14.00 17.72
N ALA A 25 4.70 -13.62 17.67
CA ALA A 25 3.90 -13.41 18.88
C ALA A 25 3.73 -14.71 19.67
N TYR A 26 3.57 -15.84 18.98
CA TYR A 26 3.55 -17.15 19.61
C TYR A 26 4.94 -17.52 20.17
N ILE A 27 6.00 -17.43 19.36
CA ILE A 27 7.36 -17.82 19.77
C ILE A 27 7.85 -16.96 20.95
N CYS A 28 7.80 -15.63 20.84
CA CYS A 28 8.20 -14.74 21.94
C CYS A 28 7.26 -14.86 23.14
N GLY A 29 5.98 -15.17 22.90
CA GLY A 29 5.00 -15.40 23.94
C GLY A 29 5.29 -16.64 24.79
N ILE A 30 5.73 -17.75 24.18
CA ILE A 30 6.10 -18.96 24.93
C ILE A 30 7.46 -18.85 25.60
N THR A 31 8.43 -18.12 25.03
CA THR A 31 9.79 -18.03 25.58
C THR A 31 9.93 -16.98 26.67
N PHE A 32 9.22 -15.85 26.55
CA PHE A 32 9.37 -14.69 27.44
C PHE A 32 8.06 -14.24 28.10
N GLY A 33 6.92 -14.85 27.76
CA GLY A 33 5.61 -14.41 28.24
C GLY A 33 5.43 -14.57 29.74
N ARG A 34 5.13 -13.46 30.41
CA ARG A 34 4.81 -13.42 31.85
C ARG A 34 3.54 -12.62 32.12
N THR A 35 3.34 -11.52 31.40
CA THR A 35 2.21 -10.61 31.62
C THR A 35 1.13 -10.79 30.58
N GLN A 36 -0.11 -11.02 31.02
CA GLN A 36 -1.26 -11.19 30.13
C GLN A 36 -1.65 -9.85 29.48
N LEU A 37 -1.95 -9.87 28.19
CA LEU A 37 -2.34 -8.68 27.43
C LEU A 37 -3.82 -8.31 27.67
N ILE A 38 -4.73 -9.28 27.58
CA ILE A 38 -6.18 -9.07 27.71
C ILE A 38 -6.82 -10.25 28.45
N LYS A 39 -7.70 -9.98 29.42
CA LYS A 39 -8.42 -11.01 30.20
C LYS A 39 -9.25 -11.97 29.32
N LEU A 40 -9.76 -11.48 28.20
CA LEU A 40 -10.51 -12.25 27.20
C LEU A 40 -9.67 -13.35 26.52
N SER A 41 -8.34 -13.15 26.45
CA SER A 41 -7.41 -14.08 25.77
C SER A 41 -6.20 -14.38 26.68
N PRO A 42 -6.35 -15.34 27.61
CA PRO A 42 -5.36 -15.57 28.68
C PRO A 42 -4.01 -16.09 28.16
N LYS A 43 -3.94 -16.54 26.91
CA LYS A 43 -2.71 -17.06 26.28
C LYS A 43 -1.86 -15.98 25.60
N LYS A 44 -2.37 -14.75 25.44
CA LYS A 44 -1.65 -13.67 24.77
C LYS A 44 -0.91 -12.81 25.80
N THR A 45 0.39 -12.61 25.58
CA THR A 45 1.28 -11.91 26.51
C THR A 45 1.80 -10.59 25.94
N VAL A 46 2.14 -9.64 26.81
CA VAL A 46 2.71 -8.34 26.40
C VAL A 46 4.11 -8.54 25.81
N GLU A 47 4.91 -9.42 26.41
CA GLU A 47 6.27 -9.71 25.93
C GLU A 47 6.24 -10.37 24.55
N GLY A 48 5.27 -11.26 24.32
CA GLY A 48 5.04 -11.85 23.01
C GLY A 48 4.68 -10.80 21.96
N PHE A 49 3.82 -9.84 22.33
CA PHE A 49 3.41 -8.74 21.45
C PHE A 49 4.56 -7.80 21.08
N VAL A 50 5.37 -7.38 22.07
CA VAL A 50 6.53 -6.51 21.85
C VAL A 50 7.63 -7.24 21.05
N GLY A 51 7.90 -8.51 21.36
CA GLY A 51 8.85 -9.33 20.61
C GLY A 51 8.43 -9.51 19.16
N ALA A 52 7.14 -9.78 18.92
CA ALA A 52 6.59 -9.86 17.58
C ALA A 52 6.76 -8.57 16.78
N TRP A 53 6.55 -7.41 17.40
CA TRP A 53 6.71 -6.12 16.74
C TRP A 53 8.14 -5.91 16.21
N ILE A 54 9.15 -6.16 17.06
CA ILE A 54 10.55 -6.03 16.67
C ILE A 54 10.90 -7.02 15.56
N CYS A 55 10.53 -8.30 15.71
CA CYS A 55 10.80 -9.32 14.70
C CYS A 55 10.09 -9.04 13.36
N THR A 56 8.86 -8.52 13.40
CA THR A 56 8.09 -8.17 12.19
C THR A 56 8.71 -6.99 11.45
N ILE A 57 9.24 -5.99 12.15
CA ILE A 57 9.99 -4.89 11.52
C ILE A 57 11.25 -5.43 10.81
N LEU A 58 12.05 -6.24 11.52
CA LEU A 58 13.28 -6.80 10.96
C LEU A 58 12.99 -7.70 9.74
N PHE A 59 11.98 -8.56 9.84
CA PHE A 59 11.53 -9.39 8.74
C PHE A 59 11.03 -8.54 7.57
N GLY A 60 10.18 -7.54 7.82
CA GLY A 60 9.64 -6.67 6.79
C GLY A 60 10.73 -5.93 6.02
N TYR A 61 11.71 -5.37 6.72
CA TYR A 61 12.86 -4.71 6.12
C TYR A 61 13.66 -5.69 5.22
N GLY A 62 13.97 -6.89 5.73
CA GLY A 62 14.68 -7.93 4.97
C GLY A 62 13.90 -8.40 3.74
N MET A 63 12.62 -8.75 3.93
CA MET A 63 11.75 -9.25 2.88
C MET A 63 11.55 -8.21 1.76
N THR A 64 11.41 -6.93 2.12
CA THR A 64 11.32 -5.84 1.14
C THR A 64 12.58 -5.76 0.28
N ASN A 65 13.77 -5.86 0.87
CA ASN A 65 15.03 -5.88 0.13
C ASN A 65 15.16 -7.09 -0.80
N VAL A 66 14.56 -8.23 -0.44
CA VAL A 66 14.54 -9.41 -1.32
C VAL A 66 13.55 -9.22 -2.46
N LEU A 67 12.31 -8.82 -2.17
CA LEU A 67 11.26 -8.65 -3.18
C LEU A 67 11.60 -7.55 -4.19
N MET A 68 12.26 -6.46 -3.74
CA MET A 68 12.67 -5.37 -4.62
C MET A 68 13.71 -5.77 -5.69
N LYS A 69 14.34 -6.95 -5.58
CA LYS A 69 15.26 -7.45 -6.61
C LYS A 69 14.54 -8.04 -7.81
N TYR A 70 13.27 -8.40 -7.65
CA TYR A 70 12.50 -9.12 -8.66
C TYR A 70 11.46 -8.20 -9.28
N LYS A 71 11.65 -7.87 -10.57
CA LYS A 71 10.73 -7.00 -11.34
C LYS A 71 9.28 -7.49 -11.30
N TYR A 72 9.06 -8.80 -11.27
CA TYR A 72 7.73 -9.41 -11.16
C TYR A 72 6.90 -8.90 -9.97
N PHE A 73 7.53 -8.60 -8.83
CA PHE A 73 6.80 -8.12 -7.65
C PHE A 73 6.53 -6.61 -7.67
N ILE A 74 7.37 -5.86 -8.37
CA ILE A 74 7.37 -4.39 -8.38
C ILE A 74 6.61 -3.82 -9.57
N CYS A 75 6.63 -4.52 -10.70
CA CYS A 75 6.03 -4.05 -11.93
C CYS A 75 4.52 -4.21 -11.92
N PRO A 76 3.79 -3.24 -12.49
CA PRO A 76 2.37 -3.40 -12.71
C PRO A 76 2.11 -4.52 -13.72
N VAL A 77 1.11 -5.36 -13.44
CA VAL A 77 0.68 -6.47 -14.28
C VAL A 77 -0.50 -5.99 -15.10
N ASN A 78 -0.24 -5.53 -16.32
CA ASN A 78 -1.28 -5.09 -17.26
C ASN A 78 -1.78 -6.24 -18.15
N ASP A 79 -0.95 -7.26 -18.38
CA ASP A 79 -1.29 -8.43 -19.21
C ASP A 79 -1.26 -9.73 -18.40
N LEU A 80 -2.38 -10.44 -18.38
CA LEU A 80 -2.60 -11.71 -17.66
C LEU A 80 -1.71 -12.87 -18.13
N GLY A 81 -1.02 -12.73 -19.27
CA GLY A 81 -0.07 -13.71 -19.81
C GLY A 81 1.36 -13.58 -19.27
N SER A 82 1.63 -12.56 -18.47
CA SER A 82 2.97 -12.23 -17.98
C SER A 82 3.29 -13.03 -16.71
N ASN A 83 4.09 -14.08 -16.85
CA ASN A 83 4.48 -14.95 -15.73
C ASN A 83 5.89 -14.63 -15.25
N ALA A 84 6.28 -15.11 -14.06
CA ALA A 84 7.63 -14.92 -13.50
C ALA A 84 8.79 -15.39 -14.41
N LEU A 85 8.49 -16.24 -15.39
CA LEU A 85 9.44 -16.80 -16.36
C LEU A 85 9.59 -15.94 -17.63
N THR A 86 8.58 -15.13 -17.95
CA THR A 86 8.61 -14.16 -19.05
C THR A 86 9.00 -12.82 -18.44
N GLY A 87 10.27 -12.44 -18.54
CA GLY A 87 10.77 -11.22 -17.88
C GLY A 87 9.92 -9.99 -18.21
N LEU A 88 9.24 -9.42 -17.20
CA LEU A 88 8.56 -8.14 -17.35
C LEU A 88 9.59 -7.01 -17.43
N GLU A 89 9.48 -6.18 -18.47
CA GLU A 89 10.13 -4.89 -18.54
C GLU A 89 9.13 -3.79 -18.22
N CYS A 90 9.33 -3.11 -17.10
CA CYS A 90 8.56 -1.94 -16.72
C CYS A 90 9.48 -0.87 -16.12
N ILE A 91 8.98 0.36 -16.06
CA ILE A 91 9.59 1.41 -15.25
C ILE A 91 9.00 1.29 -13.83
N PRO A 92 9.80 0.89 -12.82
CA PRO A 92 9.29 0.69 -11.47
C PRO A 92 8.84 2.01 -10.84
N ASN A 93 7.89 1.93 -9.90
CA ASN A 93 7.49 3.10 -9.11
C ASN A 93 8.72 3.69 -8.39
N PRO A 94 8.92 5.03 -8.39
CA PRO A 94 10.05 5.68 -7.72
C PRO A 94 10.22 5.34 -6.22
N VAL A 95 9.17 4.83 -5.57
CA VAL A 95 9.24 4.31 -4.19
C VAL A 95 10.27 3.18 -4.04
N PHE A 96 10.53 2.41 -5.09
CA PHE A 96 11.48 1.29 -5.10
C PHE A 96 12.89 1.70 -5.54
N THR A 97 13.07 2.91 -6.07
CA THR A 97 14.39 3.40 -6.50
C THR A 97 15.15 4.01 -5.31
N PRO A 98 16.40 3.58 -5.02
CA PRO A 98 17.21 4.16 -3.96
C PRO A 98 17.47 5.65 -4.20
N ARG A 99 17.28 6.46 -3.15
CA ARG A 99 17.58 7.90 -3.16
C ARG A 99 18.66 8.22 -2.13
N PRO A 100 19.54 9.20 -2.40
CA PRO A 100 20.51 9.64 -1.42
C PRO A 100 19.81 10.48 -0.33
N TYR A 101 20.00 10.12 0.93
CA TYR A 101 19.54 10.86 2.10
C TYR A 101 20.72 11.45 2.86
N HIS A 102 20.68 12.75 3.13
CA HIS A 102 21.70 13.43 3.92
C HIS A 102 21.42 13.25 5.42
N LEU A 103 22.40 12.73 6.16
CA LEU A 103 22.27 12.56 7.60
C LEU A 103 22.39 13.92 8.32
N PRO A 104 21.56 14.18 9.33
CA PRO A 104 21.65 15.41 10.11
C PRO A 104 22.93 15.41 10.95
N SER A 105 23.51 16.60 11.12
CA SER A 105 24.84 16.84 11.71
C SER A 105 24.99 16.47 13.19
N TRP A 106 23.90 16.09 13.88
CA TRP A 106 23.91 15.72 15.30
C TRP A 106 24.08 14.21 15.55
N THR A 107 24.23 13.40 14.50
CA THR A 107 24.40 11.93 14.63
C THR A 107 25.76 11.60 15.25
N PRO A 108 25.82 11.13 16.53
CA PRO A 108 27.08 11.07 17.29
C PRO A 108 28.05 9.95 16.86
N TRP A 109 27.67 9.11 15.89
CA TRP A 109 28.34 7.85 15.59
C TRP A 109 29.07 7.84 14.23
N THR A 110 29.19 8.99 13.56
CA THR A 110 29.84 9.06 12.24
C THR A 110 30.93 10.13 12.20
N ASP A 111 32.06 9.85 12.86
CA ASP A 111 33.32 10.62 12.67
C ASP A 111 34.10 10.18 11.40
N SER A 112 33.45 9.50 10.46
CA SER A 112 33.99 9.17 9.13
C SER A 112 32.84 9.01 8.12
N PRO A 113 32.98 9.41 6.84
CA PRO A 113 31.87 9.49 5.88
C PRO A 113 31.37 8.10 5.47
N PRO A 114 30.09 7.95 5.07
CA PRO A 114 29.38 8.91 4.20
C PRO A 114 28.28 9.71 4.90
N LYS A 115 28.29 11.04 4.66
CA LYS A 115 27.18 11.96 4.97
C LYS A 115 25.89 11.67 4.17
N THR A 116 25.90 10.61 3.36
CA THR A 116 24.83 10.23 2.43
C THR A 116 24.57 8.73 2.52
N VAL A 117 23.32 8.36 2.83
CA VAL A 117 22.88 6.96 2.83
C VAL A 117 21.92 6.74 1.67
N TYR A 118 22.11 5.67 0.91
CA TYR A 118 21.19 5.26 -0.14
C TYR A 118 20.11 4.38 0.46
N LEU A 119 18.87 4.88 0.47
CA LEU A 119 17.71 4.15 0.96
C LEU A 119 16.59 4.24 -0.08
N ALA A 120 15.91 3.13 -0.36
CA ALA A 120 14.68 3.19 -1.12
C ALA A 120 13.56 3.72 -0.21
N PRO A 121 12.74 4.70 -0.65
CA PRO A 121 11.61 5.18 0.14
C PRO A 121 10.68 4.06 0.65
N MET A 122 10.58 2.95 -0.08
CA MET A 122 9.87 1.74 0.32
C MET A 122 10.28 1.23 1.71
N GLN A 123 11.54 1.40 2.12
CA GLN A 123 12.02 0.98 3.44
C GLN A 123 11.43 1.79 4.59
N ILE A 124 11.02 3.03 4.35
CA ILE A 124 10.29 3.83 5.34
C ILE A 124 8.83 3.37 5.41
N HIS A 125 8.22 3.12 4.26
CA HIS A 125 6.83 2.64 4.20
C HIS A 125 6.69 1.26 4.86
N ILE A 126 7.63 0.33 4.64
CA ILE A 126 7.55 -1.00 5.28
C ILE A 126 7.61 -0.92 6.80
N PHE A 127 8.35 0.03 7.38
CA PHE A 127 8.34 0.24 8.83
C PHE A 127 6.94 0.58 9.34
N VAL A 128 6.20 1.43 8.60
CA VAL A 128 4.81 1.78 8.92
C VAL A 128 3.89 0.56 8.77
N PHE A 129 4.03 -0.20 7.69
CA PHE A 129 3.24 -1.43 7.48
C PHE A 129 3.50 -2.49 8.56
N ALA A 130 4.76 -2.72 8.92
CA ALA A 130 5.14 -3.70 9.96
C ALA A 130 4.63 -3.26 11.34
N THR A 131 4.70 -1.97 11.64
CA THR A 131 4.16 -1.41 12.88
C THR A 131 2.63 -1.53 12.93
N PHE A 132 1.94 -1.24 11.84
CA PHE A 132 0.49 -1.42 11.76
C PHE A 132 0.09 -2.90 11.86
N ALA A 133 0.78 -3.79 11.14
CA ALA A 133 0.55 -5.23 11.14
C ALA A 133 0.73 -5.85 12.54
N SER A 134 1.63 -5.31 13.35
CA SER A 134 1.87 -5.80 14.70
C SER A 134 0.98 -5.15 15.74
N LEU A 135 0.86 -3.81 15.72
CA LEU A 135 0.18 -3.09 16.78
C LEU A 135 -1.34 -3.00 16.58
N ILE A 136 -1.80 -2.87 15.33
CA ILE A 136 -3.20 -2.53 15.04
C ILE A 136 -3.96 -3.72 14.45
N ALA A 137 -3.39 -4.41 13.46
CA ALA A 137 -4.07 -5.52 12.78
C ALA A 137 -4.55 -6.65 13.73
N PRO A 138 -3.83 -7.03 14.82
CA PRO A 138 -4.29 -8.07 15.74
C PRO A 138 -5.57 -7.72 16.51
N PHE A 139 -5.96 -6.44 16.55
CA PHE A 139 -7.25 -6.03 17.10
C PHE A 139 -8.46 -6.55 16.31
N GLY A 140 -8.30 -6.85 15.02
CA GLY A 140 -9.33 -7.58 14.25
C GLY A 140 -9.61 -8.94 14.87
N GLY A 141 -8.55 -9.71 15.14
CA GLY A 141 -8.67 -11.00 15.82
C GLY A 141 -9.19 -10.88 17.27
N PHE A 142 -8.87 -9.79 17.98
CA PHE A 142 -9.44 -9.53 19.31
C PHE A 142 -10.94 -9.24 19.26
N PHE A 143 -11.39 -8.42 18.31
CA PHE A 143 -12.79 -8.09 18.10
C PHE A 143 -13.60 -9.34 17.73
N ALA A 144 -13.11 -10.11 16.76
CA ALA A 144 -13.67 -11.40 16.38
C ALA A 144 -13.75 -12.35 17.58
N SER A 145 -12.67 -12.49 18.34
CA SER A 145 -12.68 -13.31 19.57
C SER A 145 -13.68 -12.80 20.60
N GLY A 146 -13.90 -11.49 20.74
CA GLY A 146 -14.91 -10.91 21.64
C GLY A 146 -16.33 -11.28 21.23
N LEU A 147 -16.63 -11.13 19.94
CA LEU A 147 -17.93 -11.45 19.37
C LEU A 147 -18.26 -12.95 19.52
N LYS A 148 -17.26 -13.83 19.34
CA LYS A 148 -17.45 -15.27 19.59
C LYS A 148 -17.84 -15.56 21.04
N ARG A 149 -17.23 -14.88 22.02
CA ARG A 149 -17.55 -15.08 23.44
C ARG A 149 -18.94 -14.59 23.81
N THR A 150 -19.43 -13.50 23.23
CA THR A 150 -20.81 -13.04 23.47
C THR A 150 -21.85 -14.02 22.95
N PHE A 151 -21.61 -14.67 21.81
CA PHE A 151 -22.51 -15.69 21.27
C PHE A 151 -22.30 -17.10 21.86
N LYS A 152 -21.40 -17.27 22.83
CA LYS A 152 -21.01 -18.58 23.41
C LYS A 152 -20.52 -19.59 22.36
N VAL A 153 -20.01 -19.10 21.24
CA VAL A 153 -19.42 -19.91 20.16
C VAL A 153 -17.89 -19.83 20.25
N LYS A 154 -17.19 -20.90 19.89
CA LYS A 154 -15.72 -20.93 19.92
C LYS A 154 -15.10 -20.48 18.61
N ASP A 155 -15.66 -20.94 17.50
CA ASP A 155 -15.17 -20.74 16.13
C ASP A 155 -16.37 -20.38 15.22
N PHE A 156 -16.20 -19.45 14.28
CA PHE A 156 -17.32 -18.99 13.42
C PHE A 156 -17.84 -20.07 12.46
N GLY A 157 -17.10 -21.16 12.31
CA GLY A 157 -17.50 -22.33 11.54
C GLY A 157 -16.41 -23.40 11.55
N GLU A 158 -16.70 -24.55 10.95
CA GLU A 158 -15.75 -25.64 10.73
C GLU A 158 -15.35 -25.70 9.25
N SER A 159 -14.66 -24.66 8.77
CA SER A 159 -14.22 -24.63 7.37
C SER A 159 -13.11 -25.64 7.07
N ILE A 160 -12.27 -25.95 8.07
CA ILE A 160 -11.16 -26.91 7.92
C ILE A 160 -11.20 -27.89 9.12
N PRO A 161 -11.29 -29.21 8.87
CA PRO A 161 -11.32 -30.21 9.95
C PRO A 161 -10.10 -30.06 10.87
N GLY A 162 -10.35 -29.89 12.18
CA GLY A 162 -9.31 -29.77 13.20
C GLY A 162 -8.58 -28.42 13.28
N HIS A 163 -8.95 -27.42 12.48
CA HIS A 163 -8.16 -26.20 12.28
C HIS A 163 -8.94 -24.89 12.43
N GLY A 164 -10.25 -24.97 12.75
CA GLY A 164 -11.15 -23.84 12.97
C GLY A 164 -11.78 -23.28 11.70
N GLY A 165 -12.37 -22.08 11.81
CA GLY A 165 -12.99 -21.37 10.68
C GLY A 165 -11.97 -20.59 9.86
N ILE A 166 -12.21 -20.46 8.55
CA ILE A 166 -11.40 -19.57 7.68
C ILE A 166 -11.51 -18.11 8.15
N THR A 167 -12.70 -17.69 8.59
CA THR A 167 -12.96 -16.35 9.11
C THR A 167 -12.01 -15.99 10.25
N ASP A 168 -11.81 -16.91 11.20
CA ASP A 168 -10.92 -16.73 12.36
C ASP A 168 -9.44 -16.50 11.99
N ARG A 169 -9.04 -16.87 10.76
CA ARG A 169 -7.68 -16.66 10.23
C ARG A 169 -7.55 -15.40 9.39
N MET A 170 -8.68 -14.90 8.88
CA MET A 170 -8.71 -13.77 7.95
C MET A 170 -9.01 -12.44 8.65
N ASP A 171 -9.44 -12.43 9.90
CA ASP A 171 -9.82 -11.20 10.63
C ASP A 171 -8.71 -10.14 10.63
N CYS A 172 -7.47 -10.54 10.94
CA CYS A 172 -6.31 -9.64 10.90
C CYS A 172 -5.89 -9.30 9.46
N GLN A 173 -6.06 -10.25 8.53
CA GLN A 173 -5.71 -10.08 7.11
C GLN A 173 -6.62 -9.08 6.41
N PHE A 174 -7.92 -9.06 6.76
CA PHE A 174 -8.86 -8.08 6.21
C PHE A 174 -8.51 -6.65 6.64
N ILE A 175 -8.22 -6.43 7.93
CA ILE A 175 -7.80 -5.11 8.43
C ILE A 175 -6.49 -4.68 7.77
N MET A 176 -5.52 -5.60 7.67
CA MET A 176 -4.24 -5.30 7.03
C MET A 176 -4.39 -5.00 5.54
N GLY A 177 -5.22 -5.77 4.82
CA GLY A 177 -5.47 -5.58 3.40
C GLY A 177 -6.15 -4.25 3.11
N PHE A 178 -7.13 -3.85 3.92
CA PHE A 178 -7.78 -2.55 3.83
C PHE A 178 -6.80 -1.40 4.08
N PHE A 179 -5.98 -1.51 5.15
CA PHE A 179 -4.93 -0.54 5.42
C PHE A 179 -3.92 -0.44 4.28
N ALA A 180 -3.45 -1.57 3.76
CA ALA A 180 -2.51 -1.61 2.65
C ALA A 180 -3.06 -0.91 1.40
N TYR A 181 -4.34 -1.13 1.09
CA TYR A 181 -5.02 -0.47 -0.02
C TYR A 181 -5.09 1.05 0.19
N MET A 182 -5.61 1.50 1.33
CA MET A 182 -5.73 2.94 1.61
C MET A 182 -4.37 3.62 1.64
N TYR A 183 -3.40 3.03 2.33
CA TYR A 183 -2.07 3.59 2.46
C TYR A 183 -1.37 3.70 1.10
N TYR A 184 -1.49 2.68 0.25
CA TYR A 184 -0.96 2.73 -1.11
C TYR A 184 -1.55 3.92 -1.88
N HIS A 185 -2.87 4.05 -1.92
CA HIS A 185 -3.55 5.11 -2.67
C HIS A 185 -3.29 6.53 -2.13
N SER A 186 -3.03 6.67 -0.83
CA SER A 186 -2.78 7.97 -0.19
C SER A 186 -1.31 8.42 -0.27
N PHE A 187 -0.35 7.50 -0.13
CA PHE A 187 1.05 7.87 0.07
C PHE A 187 2.02 7.36 -1.01
N ILE A 188 1.61 6.38 -1.82
CA ILE A 188 2.53 5.66 -2.72
C ILE A 188 2.13 5.74 -4.19
N ALA A 189 0.82 5.72 -4.47
CA ALA A 189 0.30 5.79 -5.81
C ALA A 189 0.77 7.08 -6.50
N VAL A 190 1.43 6.92 -7.66
CA VAL A 190 1.81 8.03 -8.51
C VAL A 190 0.77 8.15 -9.61
N TYR A 191 -0.14 9.10 -9.47
CA TYR A 191 -1.14 9.39 -10.51
C TYR A 191 -0.46 10.11 -11.67
N LYS A 192 0.00 9.35 -12.67
CA LYS A 192 0.40 9.92 -13.96
C LYS A 192 -0.88 10.23 -14.74
N ALA A 193 -1.17 11.51 -14.94
CA ALA A 193 -2.24 11.91 -15.84
C ALA A 193 -1.85 11.48 -17.27
N SER A 194 -2.57 10.50 -17.82
CA SER A 194 -2.51 10.19 -19.24
C SER A 194 -3.52 11.06 -19.98
N VAL A 195 -3.25 11.40 -21.23
CA VAL A 195 -4.21 12.14 -22.08
C VAL A 195 -5.55 11.41 -22.13
N GLY A 196 -5.51 10.07 -22.24
CA GLY A 196 -6.71 9.22 -22.19
C GLY A 196 -7.50 9.38 -20.90
N ASN A 197 -6.85 9.31 -19.73
CA ASN A 197 -7.53 9.44 -18.44
C ASN A 197 -8.15 10.84 -18.27
N VAL A 198 -7.47 11.89 -18.75
CA VAL A 198 -8.00 13.27 -18.70
C VAL A 198 -9.20 13.42 -19.62
N ILE A 199 -9.13 12.87 -20.83
CA ILE A 199 -10.25 12.88 -21.79
C ILE A 199 -11.43 12.09 -21.23
N GLU A 200 -11.20 10.88 -20.70
CA GLU A 200 -12.26 10.06 -20.13
C GLU A 200 -12.90 10.74 -18.90
N MET A 201 -12.09 11.37 -18.03
CA MET A 201 -12.59 12.16 -16.91
C MET A 201 -13.42 13.36 -17.39
N ALA A 202 -13.02 14.02 -18.48
CA ALA A 202 -13.78 15.11 -19.06
C ALA A 202 -15.09 14.63 -19.71
N ILE A 203 -15.06 13.51 -20.43
CA ILE A 203 -16.25 12.95 -21.11
C ILE A 203 -17.27 12.43 -20.10
N ASN A 204 -16.83 11.63 -19.13
CA ASN A 204 -17.72 10.95 -18.19
C ASN A 204 -18.03 11.77 -16.94
N GLY A 205 -17.16 12.74 -16.59
CA GLY A 205 -17.24 13.48 -15.33
C GLY A 205 -17.76 14.91 -15.44
N LEU A 206 -17.91 15.47 -16.64
CA LEU A 206 -18.35 16.85 -16.86
C LEU A 206 -19.59 16.93 -17.75
N THR A 207 -20.40 17.96 -17.53
CA THR A 207 -21.49 18.31 -18.45
C THR A 207 -20.93 18.91 -19.73
N VAL A 208 -21.74 18.96 -20.80
CA VAL A 208 -21.32 19.55 -22.08
C VAL A 208 -20.84 21.00 -21.91
N ASP A 209 -21.53 21.81 -21.11
CA ASP A 209 -21.11 23.19 -20.85
C ASP A 209 -19.74 23.26 -20.14
N GLN A 210 -19.49 22.36 -19.17
CA GLN A 210 -18.21 22.27 -18.47
C GLN A 210 -17.08 21.75 -19.38
N GLN A 211 -17.38 20.82 -20.30
CA GLN A 211 -16.42 20.36 -21.30
C GLN A 211 -15.98 21.50 -22.23
N LEU A 212 -16.92 22.33 -22.67
CA LEU A 212 -16.61 23.53 -23.47
C LEU A 212 -15.78 24.55 -22.68
N GLU A 213 -16.05 24.71 -21.39
CA GLU A 213 -15.24 25.56 -20.51
C GLU A 213 -13.80 25.05 -20.38
N VAL A 214 -13.60 23.73 -20.26
CA VAL A 214 -12.27 23.10 -20.26
C VAL A 214 -11.54 23.37 -21.59
N ILE A 215 -12.21 23.22 -22.73
CA ILE A 215 -11.62 23.50 -24.06
C ILE A 215 -11.21 24.98 -24.17
N ARG A 216 -12.06 25.91 -23.72
CA ARG A 216 -11.77 27.35 -23.70
C ARG A 216 -10.59 27.68 -22.78
N GLY A 217 -10.54 27.08 -21.59
CA GLY A 217 -9.43 27.26 -20.65
C GLY A 217 -8.09 26.75 -21.21
N LEU A 218 -8.09 25.55 -21.79
CA LEU A 218 -6.90 24.95 -22.38
C LEU A 218 -6.42 25.71 -23.62
N SER A 219 -7.32 26.12 -24.52
CA SER A 219 -6.97 26.90 -25.70
C SER A 219 -6.34 28.25 -25.33
N LYS A 220 -6.90 28.95 -24.33
CA LYS A 220 -6.32 30.18 -23.79
C LYS A 220 -4.92 29.97 -23.20
N TYR A 221 -4.73 28.88 -22.46
CA TYR A 221 -3.42 28.54 -21.88
C TYR A 221 -2.37 28.29 -22.97
N LEU A 222 -2.70 27.52 -24.01
CA LEU A 222 -1.79 27.20 -25.12
C LEU A 222 -1.51 28.42 -26.03
N TYR A 223 -2.51 29.29 -26.26
CA TYR A 223 -2.30 30.55 -26.96
C TYR A 223 -1.26 31.43 -26.25
N ASN A 224 -1.35 31.54 -24.92
CA ASN A 224 -0.38 32.30 -24.13
C ASN A 224 1.04 31.70 -24.14
N GLN A 225 1.18 30.39 -24.43
CA GLN A 225 2.48 29.75 -24.64
C GLN A 225 3.02 29.93 -26.07
N GLY A 226 2.23 30.47 -27.00
CA GLY A 226 2.60 30.62 -28.40
C GLY A 226 2.43 29.37 -29.25
N GLU A 227 1.80 28.31 -28.71
CA GLU A 227 1.63 27.02 -29.39
C GLU A 227 0.36 26.94 -30.25
N VAL A 228 -0.58 27.88 -30.07
CA VAL A 228 -1.86 27.95 -30.82
C VAL A 228 -1.95 29.30 -31.54
N SER A 229 -2.40 29.29 -32.80
CA SER A 229 -2.57 30.51 -33.60
C SER A 229 -3.81 31.31 -33.17
N GLU A 230 -3.76 32.63 -33.37
CA GLU A 230 -4.86 33.56 -33.01
C GLU A 230 -6.19 33.15 -33.66
N ASN A 231 -6.18 32.80 -34.95
CA ASN A 231 -7.36 32.33 -35.67
C ASN A 231 -8.01 31.08 -35.03
N MET A 232 -7.19 30.15 -34.52
CA MET A 232 -7.69 28.93 -33.87
C MET A 232 -8.26 29.23 -32.49
N PHE A 233 -7.64 30.16 -31.74
CA PHE A 233 -8.15 30.62 -30.46
C PHE A 233 -9.50 31.35 -30.61
N GLU A 234 -9.65 32.21 -31.62
CA GLU A 234 -10.94 32.85 -31.94
C GLU A 234 -12.02 31.83 -32.29
N CYS A 235 -11.69 30.80 -33.07
CA CYS A 235 -12.63 29.73 -33.42
C CYS A 235 -13.09 28.92 -32.19
N LEU A 236 -12.17 28.59 -31.28
CA LEU A 236 -12.46 27.81 -30.06
C LEU A 236 -13.11 28.62 -28.94
N SER A 237 -13.06 29.95 -29.02
CA SER A 237 -13.68 30.86 -28.06
C SER A 237 -15.11 31.25 -28.44
N GLN A 238 -15.49 31.09 -29.71
CA GLN A 238 -16.88 31.25 -30.16
C GLN A 238 -17.81 30.21 -29.50
N ASP A 239 -19.11 30.53 -29.43
CA ASP A 239 -20.10 29.61 -28.88
C ASP A 239 -20.28 28.40 -29.81
N PHE A 240 -19.85 27.22 -29.34
CA PHE A 240 -20.07 25.93 -30.01
C PHE A 240 -21.54 25.50 -30.07
N ARG A 241 -22.48 26.36 -29.65
CA ARG A 241 -23.92 26.07 -29.74
C ARG A 241 -24.31 26.07 -31.20
N VAL A 242 -24.33 24.89 -31.79
CA VAL A 242 -25.16 24.61 -32.97
C VAL A 242 -26.59 24.85 -32.50
N ASN A 243 -27.18 25.99 -32.88
CA ASN A 243 -28.60 26.25 -32.69
C ASN A 243 -29.35 25.05 -33.28
N ARG A 244 -29.98 24.26 -32.41
CA ARG A 244 -30.89 23.20 -32.79
C ARG A 244 -32.31 23.64 -32.49
#